data_AF-A0A355V873-F1
#
_entry.id   AF-A0A355V873-F1
#
_cell.length_a   1.000
_cell.length_b   1.000
_cell.length_c   1.000
_cell.angle_alpha   90.00
_cell.angle_beta   90.00
_cell.angle_gamma   90.00
#
_symmetry.space_group_name_H-M   'P 1'
#
loop_
_entity.id
_entity.type
_entity.pdbx_description
1 polymer ?
#
loop_
_entity_poly.entity_id
_entity_poly.type
_entity_poly.pdbx_seq_one_letter_code
_entity_poly.pdbx_strand_id
1 'polypeptide(L)'
;MSILRNDLQVALNNLHVALITSDEDYRDAAEFVSNSAVKELFMQLAESRQILEKSVAVAIRASDDLPSVPDPDRQTGQHLLQRLEAAFSADQTIEVIDQRLAEESQLEQLLNDSEMSVIDKEFPSLRSECLANIKEAKEKLERAKSA
;
A
#
# COMPACT_ATOMS: atom_id res chain seq x y z
N MET A 1 17.95 16.76 18.20
CA MET A 1 16.74 17.01 17.38
C MET A 1 17.10 17.94 16.23
N SER A 2 17.17 17.40 15.02
CA SER A 2 17.09 18.22 13.81
C SER A 2 15.63 18.64 13.65
N ILE A 3 15.39 19.90 13.27
CA ILE A 3 14.04 20.39 12.94
C ILE A 3 13.56 19.79 11.60
N LEU A 4 14.48 19.30 10.78
CA LEU A 4 14.22 18.71 9.46
C LEU A 4 14.54 17.22 9.45
N ARG A 5 13.64 16.43 8.86
CA ARG A 5 13.86 15.01 8.56
C ARG A 5 15.03 14.85 7.60
N ASN A 6 15.83 13.81 7.81
CA ASN A 6 16.84 13.38 6.84
C ASN A 6 16.22 12.46 5.77
N ASP A 7 16.98 12.17 4.72
CA ASP A 7 16.51 11.37 3.57
C ASP A 7 15.97 9.99 3.99
N LEU A 8 16.59 9.34 4.99
CA LEU A 8 16.13 8.06 5.52
C LEU A 8 14.76 8.20 6.20
N GLN A 9 14.61 9.19 7.07
CA GLN A 9 13.35 9.47 7.76
C GLN A 9 12.24 9.84 6.76
N VAL A 10 12.56 10.61 5.72
CA VAL A 10 11.62 10.93 4.63
C VAL A 10 11.20 9.65 3.90
N ALA A 11 12.15 8.83 3.46
CA ALA A 11 11.89 7.59 2.75
C ALA A 11 11.02 6.61 3.56
N LEU A 12 11.35 6.40 4.83
CA LEU A 12 10.58 5.54 5.73
C LEU A 12 9.15 6.06 5.96
N ASN A 13 8.97 7.36 6.15
CA ASN A 13 7.63 7.94 6.32
C ASN A 13 6.79 7.88 5.05
N ASN A 14 7.40 8.11 3.88
CA ASN A 14 6.72 7.98 2.59
C ASN A 14 6.25 6.53 2.37
N LEU A 15 7.12 5.56 2.68
CA LEU A 15 6.75 4.13 2.62
C LEU A 15 5.65 3.78 3.62
N HIS A 16 5.73 4.29 4.85
CA HIS A 16 4.70 4.05 5.88
C HIS A 16 3.33 4.55 5.44
N VAL A 17 3.25 5.79 4.96
CA VAL A 17 1.99 6.38 4.46
C VAL A 17 1.46 5.57 3.28
N ALA A 18 2.31 5.19 2.33
CA ALA A 18 1.88 4.39 1.18
C ALA A 18 1.33 3.01 1.58
N LEU A 19 1.90 2.37 2.61
CA LEU A 19 1.40 1.10 3.14
C LEU A 19 0.06 1.24 3.87
N ILE A 20 -0.14 2.31 4.64
CA ILE A 20 -1.44 2.59 5.29
C ILE A 20 -2.51 2.80 4.22
N THR A 21 -2.23 3.66 3.24
CA THR A 21 -3.16 3.90 2.13
C THR A 21 -3.50 2.59 1.41
N SER A 22 -2.51 1.73 1.14
CA SER A 22 -2.75 0.44 0.49
C SER A 22 -3.58 -0.53 1.35
N ASP A 23 -3.40 -0.57 2.68
CA ASP A 23 -4.26 -1.36 3.59
C ASP A 23 -5.73 -0.89 3.51
N GLU A 24 -5.95 0.42 3.65
CA GLU A 24 -7.27 1.04 3.58
C GLU A 24 -7.93 0.83 2.20
N ASP A 25 -7.16 1.01 1.13
CA ASP A 25 -7.59 0.74 -0.24
C ASP A 25 -8.08 -0.70 -0.42
N TYR A 26 -7.38 -1.71 0.11
CA TYR A 26 -7.84 -3.09 0.02
C TYR A 26 -9.11 -3.33 0.84
N ARG A 27 -9.23 -2.74 2.02
CA ARG A 27 -10.44 -2.85 2.87
C ARG A 27 -11.64 -2.24 2.18
N ASP A 28 -11.47 -1.07 1.58
CA ASP A 28 -12.51 -0.40 0.82
C ASP A 28 -12.92 -1.22 -0.41
N ALA A 29 -11.95 -1.71 -1.19
CA ALA A 29 -12.20 -2.55 -2.35
C ALA A 29 -13.01 -3.82 -2.01
N ALA A 30 -12.80 -4.38 -0.81
CA ALA A 30 -13.55 -5.52 -0.31
C ALA A 30 -15.05 -5.22 -0.05
N GLU A 31 -15.43 -3.95 0.09
CA GLU A 31 -16.83 -3.53 0.21
C GLU A 31 -17.55 -3.46 -1.15
N PHE A 32 -16.81 -3.26 -2.25
CA PHE A 32 -17.38 -3.08 -3.59
C PHE A 32 -17.48 -4.38 -4.41
N VAL A 33 -16.77 -5.44 -4.02
CA VAL A 33 -16.82 -6.72 -4.73
C VAL A 33 -17.90 -7.65 -4.16
N SER A 34 -18.69 -8.25 -5.05
CA SER A 34 -19.71 -9.24 -4.67
C SER A 34 -19.16 -10.66 -4.54
N ASN A 35 -18.02 -10.95 -5.16
CA ASN A 35 -17.38 -12.27 -5.08
C ASN A 35 -16.70 -12.46 -3.71
N SER A 36 -17.24 -13.38 -2.91
CA SER A 36 -16.73 -13.69 -1.56
C SER A 36 -15.25 -14.10 -1.52
N ALA A 37 -14.75 -14.80 -2.53
CA ALA A 37 -13.35 -15.22 -2.58
C ALA A 37 -12.41 -14.04 -2.84
N VAL A 38 -12.83 -13.11 -3.71
CA VAL A 38 -12.07 -11.87 -3.98
C VAL A 38 -12.11 -10.94 -2.76
N LYS A 39 -13.26 -10.86 -2.09
CA LYS A 39 -13.39 -10.13 -0.83
C LYS A 39 -12.41 -10.65 0.23
N GLU A 40 -12.35 -11.97 0.42
CA GLU A 40 -11.43 -12.58 1.38
C GLU A 40 -9.97 -12.33 0.98
N LEU A 41 -9.64 -12.43 -0.32
CA LEU A 41 -8.31 -12.10 -0.83
C LEU A 41 -7.91 -10.66 -0.49
N PHE A 42 -8.77 -9.68 -0.74
CA PHE A 42 -8.47 -8.27 -0.41
C PHE A 42 -8.24 -8.08 1.08
N MET A 43 -9.04 -8.71 1.94
CA MET A 43 -8.81 -8.65 3.40
C MET A 43 -7.47 -9.27 3.81
N GLN A 44 -7.04 -10.37 3.18
CA GLN A 44 -5.73 -10.99 3.44
C GLN A 44 -4.56 -10.10 2.98
N LEU A 45 -4.72 -9.41 1.85
CA LEU A 45 -3.73 -8.46 1.36
C LEU A 45 -3.63 -7.22 2.26
N ALA A 46 -4.78 -6.71 2.73
CA ALA A 46 -4.87 -5.65 3.73
C ALA A 46 -4.10 -6.02 5.02
N GLU A 47 -4.35 -7.22 5.57
CA GLU A 47 -3.62 -7.71 6.74
C GLU A 47 -2.10 -7.81 6.50
N SER A 48 -1.70 -8.24 5.30
CA SER A 48 -0.28 -8.30 4.92
C SER A 48 0.36 -6.91 4.87
N ARG A 49 -0.37 -5.91 4.35
CA ARG A 49 0.06 -4.50 4.35
C ARG A 49 0.21 -3.95 5.76
N GLN A 50 -0.74 -4.23 6.65
CA GLN A 50 -0.68 -3.80 8.04
C GLN A 50 0.53 -4.39 8.81
N ILE A 51 0.95 -5.62 8.49
CA ILE A 51 2.16 -6.20 9.07
C ILE A 51 3.40 -5.40 8.64
N LEU A 52 3.51 -5.06 7.36
CA LEU A 52 4.61 -4.26 6.83
C LEU A 52 4.59 -2.83 7.39
N GLU A 53 3.42 -2.20 7.48
CA GLU A 53 3.23 -0.89 8.13
C GLU A 53 3.85 -0.89 9.53
N LYS A 54 3.52 -1.89 10.36
CA LYS A 54 4.07 -2.02 11.72
C LYS A 54 5.58 -2.16 11.71
N SER A 55 6.15 -2.94 10.79
CA SER A 55 7.61 -3.07 10.63
C SER A 55 8.26 -1.74 10.25
N VAL A 56 7.69 -0.99 9.31
CA VAL A 56 8.19 0.34 8.93
C VAL A 56 8.04 1.33 10.09
N ALA A 57 6.95 1.28 10.85
CA ALA A 57 6.75 2.13 12.03
C ALA A 57 7.79 1.87 13.13
N VAL A 58 8.27 0.62 13.26
CA VAL A 58 9.40 0.28 14.14
C VAL A 58 10.70 0.91 13.61
N ALA A 59 10.96 0.80 12.30
CA ALA A 59 12.13 1.40 11.66
C ALA A 59 12.16 2.94 11.81
N ILE A 60 11.01 3.62 11.65
CA ILE A 60 10.89 5.07 11.85
C ILE A 60 11.30 5.45 13.28
N ARG A 61 10.77 4.74 14.29
CA ARG A 61 11.12 4.97 15.70
C ARG A 61 12.60 4.69 15.98
N ALA A 62 13.17 3.65 15.36
CA ALA A 62 14.59 3.34 15.48
C ALA A 62 15.49 4.41 14.83
N SER A 63 14.97 5.18 13.88
CA SER A 63 15.64 6.35 13.29
C SER A 63 15.40 7.66 14.05
N ASP A 64 14.96 7.60 15.32
CA ASP A 64 14.65 8.76 16.17
C ASP A 64 13.58 9.72 15.59
N ASP A 65 12.63 9.18 14.82
CA ASP A 65 11.48 9.92 14.26
C ASP A 65 10.14 9.28 14.68
N LEU A 66 9.04 9.98 14.41
CA LEU A 66 7.68 9.51 14.68
C LEU A 66 6.95 9.16 13.37
N PRO A 67 6.23 8.02 13.32
CA PRO A 67 5.47 7.64 12.13
C PRO A 67 4.43 8.70 11.76
N SER A 68 4.44 9.09 10.49
CA SER A 68 3.43 9.99 9.94
C SER A 68 2.13 9.24 9.71
N VAL A 69 1.02 9.93 9.95
CA VAL A 69 -0.30 9.50 9.50
C VAL A 69 -0.57 10.06 8.10
N PRO A 70 -1.36 9.38 7.27
CA PRO A 70 -1.82 9.94 6.00
C PRO A 70 -2.55 11.27 6.20
N ASP A 71 -2.54 12.11 5.17
CA ASP A 71 -3.31 13.36 5.17
C ASP A 71 -4.80 13.04 4.93
N PRO A 72 -5.68 13.26 5.93
CA PRO A 72 -7.08 12.84 5.87
C PRO A 72 -7.86 13.58 4.77
N ASP A 73 -7.49 14.81 4.43
CA ASP A 73 -8.17 15.58 3.40
C ASP A 73 -7.86 15.02 2.00
N ARG A 74 -6.60 14.62 1.78
CA ARG A 74 -6.17 13.98 0.53
C ARG A 74 -6.78 12.60 0.36
N GLN A 75 -6.81 11.80 1.42
CA GLN A 75 -7.42 10.47 1.40
C GLN A 75 -8.92 10.55 1.12
N THR A 76 -9.64 11.44 1.81
CA THR A 76 -11.09 11.60 1.60
C THR A 76 -11.44 11.89 0.14
N GLY A 77 -10.61 12.69 -0.55
CA GLY A 77 -10.78 12.96 -1.98
C GLY A 77 -10.56 11.74 -2.88
N GLN A 78 -9.54 10.92 -2.60
CA GLN A 78 -9.25 9.70 -3.35
C GLN A 78 -10.32 8.63 -3.14
N HIS A 79 -10.72 8.37 -1.90
CA HIS A 79 -11.80 7.43 -1.59
C HIS A 79 -13.12 7.85 -2.24
N LEU A 80 -13.44 9.15 -2.28
CA LEU A 80 -14.66 9.64 -2.95
C LEU A 80 -14.63 9.37 -4.47
N LEU A 81 -13.50 9.59 -5.14
CA LEU A 81 -13.34 9.32 -6.57
C LEU A 81 -13.46 7.83 -6.88
N GLN A 82 -12.76 6.98 -6.12
CA GLN A 82 -12.83 5.53 -6.27
C GLN A 82 -14.26 5.00 -6.06
N ARG A 83 -14.98 5.53 -5.06
CA ARG A 83 -16.39 5.18 -4.80
C ARG A 83 -17.32 5.60 -5.92
N LEU A 84 -17.07 6.75 -6.55
CA LEU A 84 -17.84 7.22 -7.70
C LEU A 84 -17.58 6.33 -8.92
N GLU A 85 -16.32 6.02 -9.23
CA GLU A 85 -15.96 5.14 -10.36
C GLU A 85 -16.55 3.74 -10.19
N ALA A 86 -16.47 3.16 -8.98
CA ALA A 86 -17.06 1.86 -8.68
C ALA A 86 -18.58 1.85 -8.90
N ALA A 87 -19.31 2.91 -8.50
CA ALA A 87 -20.77 2.96 -8.60
C ALA A 87 -21.34 2.87 -10.04
N PHE A 88 -20.51 3.06 -11.08
CA PHE A 88 -20.97 3.09 -12.48
C PHE A 88 -20.67 1.82 -13.30
N SER A 89 -19.96 0.81 -12.77
CA SER A 89 -19.69 -0.43 -13.50
C SER A 89 -20.58 -1.59 -13.05
N ALA A 90 -21.13 -2.33 -14.02
CA ALA A 90 -22.08 -3.42 -13.80
C ALA A 90 -21.40 -4.79 -13.53
N ASP A 91 -20.07 -4.87 -13.61
CA ASP A 91 -19.25 -6.04 -13.25
C ASP A 91 -17.94 -5.57 -12.59
N GLN A 92 -18.05 -4.99 -11.39
CA GLN A 92 -16.97 -4.26 -10.70
C GLN A 92 -15.76 -5.13 -10.31
N THR A 93 -15.89 -6.45 -10.21
CA THR A 93 -14.82 -7.28 -9.63
C THR A 93 -13.53 -7.21 -10.45
N ILE A 94 -13.62 -7.29 -11.78
CA ILE A 94 -12.43 -7.23 -12.66
C ILE A 94 -11.83 -5.83 -12.65
N GLU A 95 -12.66 -4.78 -12.73
CA GLU A 95 -12.18 -3.39 -12.73
C GLU A 95 -11.52 -3.01 -11.40
N VAL A 96 -12.10 -3.43 -10.28
CA VAL A 96 -11.52 -3.22 -8.95
C VAL A 96 -10.19 -3.97 -8.83
N ILE A 97 -10.09 -5.21 -9.34
CA ILE A 97 -8.81 -5.93 -9.38
C ILE A 97 -7.78 -5.19 -10.25
N ASP A 98 -8.18 -4.65 -11.40
CA ASP A 98 -7.30 -3.88 -12.29
C ASP A 98 -6.80 -2.58 -11.64
N GLN A 99 -7.68 -1.89 -10.91
CA GLN A 99 -7.30 -0.72 -10.14
C GLN A 99 -6.27 -1.07 -9.07
N ARG A 100 -6.48 -2.17 -8.32
CA ARG A 100 -5.50 -2.63 -7.32
C ARG A 100 -4.18 -3.04 -7.97
N LEU A 101 -4.19 -3.71 -9.13
CA LEU A 101 -2.96 -4.03 -9.88
C LEU A 101 -2.18 -2.78 -10.32
N ALA A 102 -2.88 -1.71 -10.71
CA ALA A 102 -2.27 -0.44 -11.06
C ALA A 102 -1.59 0.21 -9.85
N GLU A 103 -2.24 0.21 -8.70
CA GLU A 103 -1.69 0.75 -7.45
C GLU A 103 -0.51 -0.07 -6.90
N GLU A 104 -0.57 -1.40 -7.00
CA GLU A 104 0.57 -2.27 -6.70
C GLU A 104 1.79 -1.91 -7.57
N SER A 105 1.55 -1.57 -8.83
CA SER A 105 2.62 -1.13 -9.74
C SER A 105 3.15 0.26 -9.39
N GLN A 106 2.30 1.16 -8.88
CA GLN A 106 2.74 2.47 -8.36
C GLN A 106 3.58 2.33 -7.09
N LEU A 107 3.16 1.44 -6.17
CA LEU A 107 3.92 1.16 -4.95
C LEU A 107 5.27 0.50 -5.26
N GLU A 108 5.32 -0.40 -6.24
CA GLU A 108 6.56 -0.98 -6.76
C GLU A 108 7.48 0.09 -7.35
N GLN A 109 6.94 1.04 -8.13
CA GLN A 109 7.72 2.16 -8.67
C GLN A 109 8.30 3.04 -7.57
N LEU A 110 7.50 3.36 -6.53
CA LEU A 110 7.96 4.11 -5.36
C LEU A 110 9.18 3.43 -4.71
N LEU A 111 9.11 2.12 -4.45
CA LEU A 111 10.20 1.36 -3.82
C LEU A 111 11.46 1.21 -4.69
N ASN A 112 11.29 1.27 -6.01
CA ASN A 112 12.38 1.23 -6.97
C ASN A 112 13.02 2.60 -7.23
N ASP A 113 12.46 3.69 -6.70
CA ASP A 113 13.09 5.00 -6.74
C ASP A 113 14.48 4.95 -6.08
N SER A 114 15.45 5.61 -6.72
CA SER A 114 16.79 5.80 -6.17
C SER A 114 16.79 6.39 -4.77
N GLU A 115 15.84 7.26 -4.44
CA GLU A 115 15.71 7.86 -3.11
C GLU A 115 15.37 6.81 -2.04
N MET A 116 14.63 5.75 -2.39
CA MET A 116 14.30 4.66 -1.46
C MET A 116 15.47 3.73 -1.14
N SER A 117 16.56 3.77 -1.94
CA SER A 117 17.75 2.96 -1.67
C SER A 117 18.46 3.34 -0.36
N VAL A 118 18.17 4.51 0.20
CA VAL A 118 18.70 4.93 1.50
C VAL A 118 18.23 4.01 2.64
N ILE A 119 17.05 3.39 2.51
CA ILE A 119 16.49 2.46 3.50
C ILE A 119 17.43 1.26 3.68
N ASP A 120 18.00 0.75 2.60
CA ASP A 120 18.82 -0.46 2.61
C ASP A 120 20.11 -0.32 3.44
N LYS A 121 20.55 0.92 3.71
CA LYS A 121 21.76 1.20 4.50
C LYS A 121 21.60 0.81 5.96
N GLU A 122 20.42 1.06 6.52
CA GLU A 122 20.11 0.83 7.95
C GLU A 122 19.13 -0.35 8.13
N PHE A 123 18.26 -0.59 7.15
CA PHE A 123 17.21 -1.62 7.17
C PHE A 123 17.24 -2.47 5.89
N PRO A 124 18.28 -3.31 5.69
CA PRO A 124 18.55 -3.98 4.42
C PRO A 124 17.47 -4.96 3.94
N SER A 125 16.63 -5.48 4.84
CA SER A 125 15.55 -6.40 4.48
C SER A 125 14.23 -5.69 4.19
N LEU A 126 14.00 -4.49 4.72
CA LEU A 126 12.67 -3.87 4.73
C LEU A 126 12.14 -3.59 3.32
N ARG A 127 12.99 -3.05 2.44
CA ARG A 127 12.63 -2.76 1.05
C ARG A 127 12.37 -4.04 0.25
N SER A 128 13.21 -5.06 0.44
CA SER A 128 13.08 -6.34 -0.26
C SER A 128 11.86 -7.15 0.22
N GLU A 129 11.52 -7.09 1.50
CA GLU A 129 10.28 -7.64 2.06
C GLU A 129 9.04 -6.98 1.45
N CYS A 130 9.03 -5.65 1.33
CA CYS A 130 7.93 -4.93 0.68
C CYS A 130 7.78 -5.31 -0.80
N LEU A 131 8.89 -5.34 -1.55
CA LEU A 131 8.89 -5.75 -2.96
C LEU A 131 8.41 -7.20 -3.15
N ALA A 132 8.83 -8.11 -2.28
CA ALA A 132 8.37 -9.50 -2.32
C ALA A 132 6.87 -9.59 -2.07
N ASN A 133 6.35 -8.83 -1.10
CA ASN A 133 4.93 -8.82 -0.81
C ASN A 133 4.08 -8.20 -1.94
N ILE A 134 4.56 -7.14 -2.58
CA ILE A 134 3.90 -6.56 -3.78
C ILE A 134 3.85 -7.57 -4.91
N LYS A 135 4.96 -8.25 -5.19
CA LYS A 135 4.99 -9.29 -6.21
C LYS A 135 3.96 -10.40 -5.92
N GLU A 136 3.91 -10.88 -4.68
CA GLU A 136 2.93 -11.89 -4.26
C GLU A 136 1.48 -11.38 -4.40
N ALA A 137 1.22 -10.12 -4.04
CA ALA A 137 -0.10 -9.49 -4.20
C ALA A 137 -0.52 -9.47 -5.67
N LYS A 138 0.35 -8.99 -6.57
CA LYS A 138 0.09 -8.97 -8.03
C LYS A 138 -0.20 -10.37 -8.58
N GLU A 139 0.59 -11.38 -8.18
CA GLU A 139 0.35 -12.77 -8.60
C GLU A 139 -1.01 -13.30 -8.13
N LYS A 140 -1.43 -12.97 -6.90
CA LYS A 140 -2.75 -13.36 -6.37
C LYS A 140 -3.90 -12.65 -7.10
N LEU A 141 -3.74 -11.36 -7.38
CA LEU A 141 -4.72 -10.54 -8.10
C LEU A 141 -4.91 -11.02 -9.55
N GLU A 142 -3.83 -11.30 -10.28
CA GLU A 142 -3.90 -11.81 -11.66
C GLU A 142 -4.59 -13.19 -11.75
N ARG A 143 -4.35 -14.05 -10.75
CA ARG A 143 -5.06 -15.32 -10.64
C ARG A 143 -6.55 -15.12 -10.38
N ALA A 144 -6.91 -14.19 -9.48
CA ALA A 144 -8.30 -13.87 -9.16
C ALA A 144 -9.04 -13.22 -10.35
N LYS A 145 -8.33 -12.43 -11.18
CA LYS A 145 -8.87 -11.85 -12.40
C LYS A 145 -9.23 -12.89 -13.46
N SER A 146 -8.47 -13.99 -13.49
CA SER A 146 -8.60 -15.06 -14.50
C SER A 146 -9.55 -16.20 -14.08
N ALA A 147 -10.14 -16.12 -12.87
CA ALA A 147 -10.98 -17.14 -12.26
C ALA A 147 -12.47 -16.85 -12.46
#